data_AF-A0A1S1TI55-F1
#
_entry.id   AF-A0A1S1TI55-F1
#
_cell.length_a   1.000
_cell.length_b   1.000
_cell.length_c   1.000
_cell.angle_alpha   90.00
_cell.angle_beta   90.00
_cell.angle_gamma   90.00
#
_symmetry.space_group_name_H-M   'P 1'
#
loop_
_entity.id
_entity.type
_entity.pdbx_description
1 polymer ?
#
loop_
_entity_poly.entity_id
_entity_poly.type
_entity_poly.pdbx_seq_one_letter_code
_entity_poly.pdbx_strand_id
1 'polypeptide(L)'
;MEPMIALALRRRRSSLGVPRRVSIESMDRESLLCEAIMRDQEVERALSVYWESDDETCRRVGWHLVKHTGSLFHLGRRLLELTFPGRALVPPPEFRMCRETEPTEEELFAAPILQPWSLILFQTGSSPAFWKLGGTVYHRDHERCWVWTRLLYLNRDKAMARTDEGWVKLGRRMSA
;
A
#
# COMPACT_ATOMS: atom_id res chain seq x y z
N MET A 1 -44.67 -20.81 -30.12
CA MET A 1 -43.42 -20.09 -30.42
C MET A 1 -42.88 -19.62 -29.09
N GLU A 2 -42.16 -20.50 -28.41
CA GLU A 2 -41.63 -20.28 -27.05
C GLU A 2 -40.14 -19.92 -27.14
N PRO A 3 -39.65 -18.94 -26.37
CA PRO A 3 -38.23 -18.63 -26.37
C PRO A 3 -37.45 -19.69 -25.57
N MET A 4 -36.54 -20.39 -26.25
CA MET A 4 -35.49 -21.20 -25.63
C MET A 4 -34.57 -20.29 -24.80
N ILE A 5 -34.71 -20.35 -23.48
CA ILE A 5 -33.70 -19.84 -22.55
C ILE A 5 -32.47 -20.76 -22.67
N ALA A 6 -31.50 -20.33 -23.45
CA ALA A 6 -30.16 -20.92 -23.43
C ALA A 6 -29.51 -20.60 -22.07
N LEU A 7 -29.72 -21.48 -21.09
CA LEU A 7 -28.89 -21.55 -19.90
C LEU A 7 -27.46 -21.84 -20.38
N ALA A 8 -26.68 -20.77 -20.56
CA ALA A 8 -25.25 -20.84 -20.73
C ALA A 8 -24.70 -21.53 -19.48
N LEU A 9 -24.48 -22.85 -19.60
CA LEU A 9 -23.72 -23.66 -18.66
C LEU A 9 -22.36 -22.97 -18.52
N ARG A 10 -22.23 -22.12 -17.49
CA ARG A 10 -20.94 -21.68 -16.97
C ARG A 10 -20.20 -22.96 -16.62
N ARG A 11 -19.37 -23.44 -17.55
CA ARG A 11 -18.35 -24.45 -17.30
C ARG A 11 -17.47 -23.89 -16.20
N ARG A 12 -17.83 -24.19 -14.94
CA ARG A 12 -16.91 -24.19 -13.80
C ARG A 12 -15.81 -25.15 -14.24
N ARG A 13 -14.68 -24.61 -14.73
CA ARG A 13 -13.47 -25.39 -14.90
C ARG A 13 -13.14 -25.94 -13.52
N SER A 14 -13.42 -27.22 -13.34
CA SER A 14 -12.89 -28.04 -12.26
C SER A 14 -11.38 -27.91 -12.29
N SER A 15 -10.81 -27.17 -11.35
CA SER A 15 -9.37 -27.21 -11.11
C SER A 15 -9.03 -28.61 -10.62
N LEU A 16 -8.12 -29.27 -11.33
CA LEU A 16 -7.59 -30.61 -11.10
C LEU A 16 -6.83 -30.73 -9.75
N GLY A 17 -7.51 -30.60 -8.62
CA GLY A 17 -6.95 -30.96 -7.30
C GLY A 17 -5.71 -30.15 -6.85
N VAL A 18 -5.31 -29.09 -7.56
CA VAL A 18 -4.22 -28.21 -7.14
C VAL A 18 -4.70 -27.35 -5.96
N PRO A 19 -3.98 -27.29 -4.83
CA PRO A 19 -4.41 -26.52 -3.67
C PRO A 19 -4.66 -25.06 -4.06
N ARG A 20 -5.72 -24.50 -3.46
CA ARG A 20 -6.06 -23.08 -3.51
C ARG A 20 -4.80 -22.26 -3.26
N ARG A 21 -4.52 -21.26 -4.11
CA ARG A 21 -3.45 -20.28 -3.91
C ARG A 21 -3.45 -19.89 -2.42
N VAL A 22 -2.40 -20.27 -1.70
CA VAL A 22 -2.23 -19.87 -0.29
C VAL A 22 -2.36 -18.35 -0.26
N SER A 23 -3.18 -17.83 0.66
CA SER A 23 -3.37 -16.38 0.77
C SER A 23 -2.03 -15.74 1.12
N ILE A 24 -1.60 -14.75 0.34
CA ILE A 24 -0.38 -13.98 0.62
C ILE A 24 -0.40 -13.44 2.06
N GLU A 25 -1.59 -13.07 2.55
CA GLU A 25 -1.76 -12.50 3.89
C GLU A 25 -1.42 -13.48 5.03
N SER A 26 -1.54 -14.79 4.80
CA SER A 26 -1.26 -15.83 5.79
C SER A 26 0.16 -16.39 5.73
N MET A 27 0.95 -16.00 4.72
CA MET A 27 2.32 -16.48 4.57
C MET A 27 3.26 -15.83 5.57
N ASP A 28 4.23 -16.60 6.06
CA ASP A 28 5.37 -16.09 6.81
C ASP A 28 6.43 -15.49 5.88
N ARG A 29 7.49 -14.92 6.47
CA ARG A 29 8.56 -14.23 5.74
C ARG A 29 9.28 -15.16 4.77
N GLU A 30 9.62 -16.36 5.21
CA GLU A 30 10.35 -17.33 4.40
C GLU A 30 9.52 -17.78 3.19
N SER A 31 8.24 -18.13 3.40
CA SER A 31 7.32 -18.50 2.33
C SER A 31 7.13 -17.38 1.31
N LEU A 32 7.03 -16.13 1.78
CA LEU A 32 6.90 -14.96 0.90
C LEU A 32 8.17 -14.74 0.05
N LEU A 33 9.36 -14.93 0.62
CA LEU A 33 10.63 -14.81 -0.10
C LEU A 33 10.78 -15.93 -1.15
N CYS A 34 10.46 -17.17 -0.80
CA CYS A 34 10.44 -18.28 -1.75
C CYS A 34 9.46 -18.03 -2.90
N GLU A 35 8.25 -17.56 -2.62
CA GLU A 35 7.27 -17.19 -3.65
C GLU A 35 7.74 -16.02 -4.52
N ALA A 36 8.49 -15.06 -3.96
CA ALA A 36 9.09 -13.98 -4.73
C ALA A 36 10.13 -14.50 -5.72
N ILE A 37 11.06 -15.34 -5.26
CA ILE A 37 12.11 -15.95 -6.10
C ILE A 37 11.50 -16.74 -7.26
N MET A 38 10.44 -17.53 -6.99
CA MET A 38 9.79 -18.32 -8.04
C MET A 38 9.07 -17.48 -9.09
N ARG A 39 8.63 -16.25 -8.76
CA ARG A 39 7.79 -15.43 -9.62
C ARG A 39 8.53 -14.30 -10.33
N ASP A 40 9.67 -13.88 -9.80
CA ASP A 40 10.49 -12.81 -10.37
C ASP A 40 11.97 -13.17 -10.25
N GLN A 41 12.60 -13.52 -11.37
CA GLN A 41 14.02 -13.86 -11.43
C GLN A 41 14.91 -12.67 -11.07
N GLU A 42 14.42 -11.43 -11.16
CA GLU A 42 15.20 -10.26 -10.74
C GLU A 42 15.30 -10.13 -9.21
N VAL A 43 14.46 -10.85 -8.44
CA VAL A 43 14.56 -10.92 -6.98
C VAL A 43 15.91 -11.45 -6.53
N GLU A 44 16.57 -12.33 -7.32
CA GLU A 44 17.93 -12.79 -7.02
C GLU A 44 18.93 -11.64 -6.90
N ARG A 45 18.75 -10.55 -7.68
CA ARG A 45 19.60 -9.34 -7.57
C ARG A 45 19.34 -8.57 -6.28
N ALA A 46 18.13 -8.70 -5.74
CA ALA A 46 17.74 -8.13 -4.45
C ALA A 46 18.03 -9.08 -3.28
N LEU A 47 18.68 -10.23 -3.50
CA LEU A 47 19.05 -11.19 -2.47
C LEU A 47 20.58 -11.33 -2.37
N SER A 48 21.07 -11.68 -1.18
CA SER A 48 22.43 -12.20 -1.02
C SER A 48 22.48 -13.68 -1.39
N VAL A 49 23.66 -14.18 -1.75
CA VAL A 49 23.89 -15.61 -2.05
C VAL A 49 23.45 -16.51 -0.87
N TYR A 50 23.69 -16.04 0.35
CA TYR A 50 23.21 -16.65 1.59
C TYR A 50 22.21 -15.67 2.20
N TRP A 51 20.93 -15.79 1.83
CA TRP A 51 19.87 -14.95 2.38
C TRP A 51 19.20 -15.62 3.57
N GLU A 52 18.71 -14.81 4.51
CA GLU A 52 17.91 -15.24 5.65
C GLU A 52 16.58 -14.47 5.64
N SER A 53 15.54 -14.99 6.31
CA SER A 53 14.21 -14.37 6.38
C SER A 53 14.13 -13.19 7.39
N ASP A 54 15.21 -12.42 7.49
CA ASP A 54 15.36 -11.29 8.39
C ASP A 54 14.64 -10.01 7.90
N ASP A 55 14.58 -9.00 8.77
CA ASP A 55 13.92 -7.73 8.46
C ASP A 55 14.56 -7.00 7.27
N GLU A 56 15.88 -7.09 7.13
CA GLU A 56 16.62 -6.36 6.10
C GLU A 56 16.39 -6.96 4.72
N THR A 57 16.46 -8.28 4.61
CA THR A 57 16.15 -9.03 3.39
C THR A 57 14.71 -8.81 2.98
N CYS A 58 13.77 -8.89 3.93
CA CYS A 58 12.36 -8.62 3.68
C CYS A 58 12.11 -7.18 3.20
N ARG A 59 12.80 -6.19 3.75
CA ARG A 59 12.71 -4.80 3.29
C ARG A 59 13.22 -4.64 1.86
N ARG A 60 14.41 -5.17 1.58
CA ARG A 60 15.06 -5.04 0.26
C ARG A 60 14.23 -5.70 -0.84
N VAL A 61 13.80 -6.94 -0.63
CA VAL A 61 12.93 -7.66 -1.57
C VAL A 61 11.54 -7.00 -1.63
N GLY A 62 10.99 -6.60 -0.49
CA GLY A 62 9.72 -5.89 -0.43
C GLY A 62 9.69 -4.63 -1.30
N TRP A 63 10.71 -3.77 -1.18
CA TRP A 63 10.85 -2.56 -1.98
C TRP A 63 11.14 -2.82 -3.46
N HIS A 64 11.83 -3.92 -3.79
CA HIS A 64 11.98 -4.37 -5.18
C HIS A 64 10.63 -4.73 -5.78
N LEU A 65 9.85 -5.56 -5.09
CA LEU A 65 8.59 -6.12 -5.57
C LEU A 65 7.45 -5.10 -5.70
N VAL A 66 7.34 -4.11 -4.80
CA VAL A 66 6.25 -3.11 -4.85
C VAL A 66 6.32 -2.15 -6.04
N LYS A 67 7.41 -2.18 -6.81
CA LYS A 67 7.54 -1.45 -8.09
C LYS A 67 6.71 -2.12 -9.20
N HIS A 68 6.41 -3.40 -9.06
CA HIS A 68 5.58 -4.15 -10.00
C HIS A 68 4.09 -4.01 -9.63
N THR A 69 3.21 -4.59 -10.46
CA THR A 69 1.76 -4.59 -10.24
C THR A 69 1.23 -5.99 -9.92
N GLY A 70 0.01 -6.09 -9.38
CA GLY A 70 -0.65 -7.38 -9.18
C GLY A 70 -0.02 -8.22 -8.06
N SER A 71 0.22 -9.52 -8.31
CA SER A 71 0.65 -10.42 -7.23
C SER A 71 2.01 -10.10 -6.64
N LEU A 72 2.95 -9.60 -7.45
CA LEU A 72 4.28 -9.19 -6.96
C LEU A 72 4.16 -7.99 -6.01
N PHE A 73 3.31 -7.02 -6.36
CA PHE A 73 2.98 -5.91 -5.45
C PHE A 73 2.46 -6.41 -4.11
N HIS A 74 1.51 -7.35 -4.11
CA HIS A 74 0.93 -7.86 -2.87
C HIS A 74 1.95 -8.64 -2.03
N LEU A 75 2.83 -9.44 -2.64
CA LEU A 75 3.94 -10.11 -1.96
C LEU A 75 4.89 -9.09 -1.33
N GLY A 76 5.31 -8.10 -2.11
CA GLY A 76 6.21 -7.03 -1.65
C GLY A 76 5.61 -6.23 -0.50
N ARG A 77 4.35 -5.80 -0.63
CA ARG A 77 3.64 -5.06 0.43
C ARG A 77 3.57 -5.90 1.71
N ARG A 78 3.28 -7.19 1.59
CA ARG A 78 3.18 -8.08 2.76
C ARG A 78 4.54 -8.27 3.45
N LEU A 79 5.61 -8.48 2.69
CA LEU A 79 6.97 -8.53 3.24
C LEU A 79 7.27 -7.25 4.01
N LEU A 80 7.00 -6.08 3.43
CA LEU A 80 7.19 -4.80 4.10
C LEU A 80 6.37 -4.72 5.39
N GLU A 81 5.07 -4.99 5.36
CA GLU A 81 4.20 -4.99 6.56
C GLU A 81 4.75 -5.83 7.72
N LEU A 82 5.38 -6.98 7.43
CA LEU A 82 5.95 -7.86 8.44
C LEU A 82 7.25 -7.33 9.06
N THR A 83 7.90 -6.34 8.45
CA THR A 83 9.15 -5.70 8.95
C THR A 83 8.91 -4.46 9.81
N PHE A 84 7.70 -3.89 9.82
CA PHE A 84 7.40 -2.71 10.60
C PHE A 84 6.72 -3.07 11.93
N PRO A 85 7.22 -2.59 13.07
CA PRO A 85 6.53 -2.71 14.35
C PRO A 85 5.10 -2.15 14.25
N GLY A 86 4.10 -2.95 14.65
CA GLY A 86 2.69 -2.55 14.52
C GLY A 86 2.15 -2.50 13.09
N ARG A 87 2.83 -3.12 12.10
CA ARG A 87 2.37 -3.33 10.71
C ARG A 87 2.02 -2.07 9.90
N ALA A 88 2.33 -0.88 10.41
CA ALA A 88 1.91 0.38 9.82
C ALA A 88 3.01 0.93 8.88
N LEU A 89 3.03 0.44 7.64
CA LEU A 89 3.97 0.86 6.61
C LEU A 89 3.99 2.39 6.45
N VAL A 90 5.18 2.97 6.33
CA VAL A 90 5.36 4.42 6.10
C VAL A 90 6.18 4.66 4.83
N PRO A 91 5.96 5.78 4.12
CA PRO A 91 6.81 6.18 3.02
C PRO A 91 8.27 6.30 3.49
N PRO A 92 9.27 5.97 2.67
CA PRO A 92 10.66 6.19 3.04
C PRO A 92 10.95 7.71 3.24
N PRO A 93 11.99 8.10 3.98
CA PRO A 93 12.32 9.51 4.24
C PRO A 93 12.47 10.36 2.98
N GLU A 94 13.00 9.78 1.91
CA GLU A 94 13.22 10.39 0.60
C GLU A 94 11.95 10.53 -0.25
N PHE A 95 10.80 10.01 0.22
CA PHE A 95 9.54 10.09 -0.52
C PHE A 95 9.10 11.55 -0.74
N ARG A 96 9.13 11.97 -2.01
CA ARG A 96 8.74 13.31 -2.44
C ARG A 96 8.23 13.29 -3.88
N MET A 97 6.92 13.46 -4.05
CA MET A 97 6.24 13.52 -5.35
C MET A 97 5.86 14.95 -5.76
N CYS A 98 6.17 15.95 -4.92
CA CYS A 98 5.94 17.37 -5.20
C CYS A 98 7.15 18.23 -4.85
N ARG A 99 7.24 19.40 -5.49
CA ARG A 99 8.31 20.37 -5.19
C ARG A 99 8.05 21.12 -3.89
N GLU A 100 6.80 21.41 -3.57
CA GLU A 100 6.42 22.05 -2.31
C GLU A 100 6.58 21.06 -1.15
N THR A 101 7.41 21.42 -0.18
CA THR A 101 7.64 20.62 1.04
C THR A 101 7.20 21.35 2.30
N GLU A 102 6.77 22.60 2.16
CA GLU A 102 6.24 23.41 3.24
C GLU A 102 4.97 24.13 2.77
N PRO A 103 3.93 24.19 3.62
CA PRO A 103 2.77 25.03 3.35
C PRO A 103 3.12 26.50 3.51
N THR A 104 2.37 27.37 2.83
CA THR A 104 2.33 28.79 3.18
C THR A 104 1.64 29.01 4.53
N GLU A 105 1.75 30.21 5.11
CA GLU A 105 1.03 30.55 6.35
C GLU A 105 -0.50 30.45 6.19
N GLU A 106 -1.01 30.87 5.03
CA GLU A 106 -2.44 30.78 4.70
C GLU A 106 -2.88 29.31 4.59
N GLU A 107 -2.12 28.47 3.88
CA GLU A 107 -2.40 27.04 3.79
C GLU A 107 -2.30 26.36 5.15
N LEU A 108 -1.32 26.74 5.98
CA LEU A 108 -1.19 26.22 7.33
C LEU A 108 -2.40 26.58 8.19
N PHE A 109 -2.91 27.81 8.08
CA PHE A 109 -4.09 28.26 8.82
C PHE A 109 -5.35 27.50 8.37
N ALA A 110 -5.57 27.42 7.05
CA ALA A 110 -6.75 26.81 6.45
C ALA A 110 -6.75 25.27 6.44
N ALA A 111 -5.58 24.63 6.58
CA ALA A 111 -5.46 23.17 6.47
C ALA A 111 -6.36 22.44 7.47
N PRO A 112 -7.23 21.52 7.01
CA PRO A 112 -8.05 20.69 7.88
C PRO A 112 -7.19 19.69 8.65
N ILE A 113 -7.75 19.14 9.73
CA ILE A 113 -7.08 18.09 10.53
C ILE A 113 -7.64 16.72 10.11
N LEU A 114 -6.76 15.80 9.74
CA LEU A 114 -7.07 14.38 9.61
C LEU A 114 -6.80 13.65 10.92
N GLN A 115 -7.86 13.17 11.58
CA GLN A 115 -7.73 12.36 12.78
C GLN A 115 -8.92 11.42 13.04
N PRO A 116 -8.72 10.13 13.33
CA PRO A 116 -7.44 9.48 13.24
C PRO A 116 -7.04 9.29 11.75
N TRP A 117 -5.74 9.21 11.46
CA TRP A 117 -5.23 9.05 10.08
C TRP A 117 -4.45 7.75 9.88
N SER A 118 -4.38 7.27 8.64
CA SER A 118 -3.64 6.08 8.23
C SER A 118 -2.97 6.28 6.86
N LEU A 119 -1.90 5.52 6.64
CA LEU A 119 -1.23 5.43 5.36
C LEU A 119 -1.31 4.00 4.85
N ILE A 120 -1.61 3.87 3.56
CA ILE A 120 -1.54 2.59 2.86
C ILE A 120 -0.75 2.76 1.58
N LEU A 121 0.10 1.78 1.29
CA LEU A 121 0.66 1.61 -0.05
C LEU A 121 -0.40 0.90 -0.89
N PHE A 122 -0.88 1.58 -1.92
CA PHE A 122 -2.03 1.16 -2.72
C PHE A 122 -1.64 0.98 -4.18
N GLN A 123 -2.28 0.02 -4.84
CA GLN A 123 -2.09 -0.29 -6.26
C GLN A 123 -3.45 -0.65 -6.85
N THR A 124 -3.70 -0.20 -8.08
CA THR A 124 -4.94 -0.51 -8.81
C THR A 124 -4.63 -0.90 -10.25
N GLY A 125 -5.19 -2.02 -10.69
CA GLY A 125 -5.07 -2.51 -12.08
C GLY A 125 -3.63 -2.62 -12.54
N SER A 126 -3.27 -1.85 -13.57
CA SER A 126 -1.93 -1.76 -14.16
C SER A 126 -1.15 -0.51 -13.74
N SER A 127 -1.68 0.31 -12.84
CA SER A 127 -1.02 1.53 -12.40
C SER A 127 0.07 1.23 -11.37
N PRO A 128 1.20 1.96 -11.38
CA PRO A 128 2.22 1.88 -10.33
C PRO A 128 1.63 2.14 -8.96
N ALA A 129 2.25 1.54 -7.94
CA ALA A 129 1.85 1.77 -6.55
C ALA A 129 2.01 3.24 -6.16
N PHE A 130 1.13 3.71 -5.28
CA PHE A 130 1.20 5.04 -4.70
C PHE A 130 0.70 5.02 -3.27
N TRP A 131 1.10 6.04 -2.52
CA TRP A 131 0.68 6.22 -1.15
C TRP A 131 -0.68 6.88 -1.08
N LYS A 132 -1.61 6.28 -0.33
CA LYS A 132 -2.87 6.91 0.05
C LYS A 132 -2.82 7.31 1.52
N LEU A 133 -3.25 8.53 1.78
CA LEU A 133 -3.54 9.05 3.10
C LEU A 133 -5.05 8.99 3.30
N GLY A 134 -5.48 8.38 4.40
CA GLY A 134 -6.89 8.34 4.76
C GLY A 134 -7.10 8.71 6.21
N GLY A 135 -8.25 9.29 6.50
CA GLY A 135 -8.59 9.73 7.84
C GLY A 135 -9.95 10.40 7.88
N THR A 136 -10.44 10.64 9.09
CA THR A 136 -11.62 11.50 9.28
C THR A 136 -11.18 12.96 9.21
N VAL A 137 -11.80 13.73 8.31
CA VAL A 137 -11.56 15.17 8.15
C VAL A 137 -12.32 15.95 9.21
N TYR A 138 -11.60 16.84 9.89
CA TYR A 138 -12.14 17.85 10.79
C TYR A 138 -11.83 19.22 10.21
N HIS A 139 -12.87 19.89 9.71
CA HIS A 139 -12.85 21.27 9.26
C HIS A 139 -14.04 22.02 9.88
N ARG A 140 -13.90 23.32 10.13
CA ARG A 140 -14.97 24.12 10.76
C ARG A 140 -16.21 24.20 9.89
N ASP A 141 -16.02 24.26 8.58
CA ASP A 141 -17.07 24.56 7.61
C ASP A 141 -17.59 23.32 6.85
N HIS A 142 -17.14 22.10 7.23
CA HIS A 142 -17.53 20.86 6.56
C HIS A 142 -17.97 19.77 7.52
N GLU A 143 -18.85 18.90 7.04
CA GLU A 143 -19.24 17.69 7.76
C GLU A 143 -18.05 16.75 7.93
N ARG A 144 -18.00 16.06 9.08
CA ARG A 144 -16.99 15.05 9.35
C ARG A 144 -17.21 13.86 8.43
N CYS A 145 -16.29 13.65 7.51
CA CYS A 145 -16.31 12.51 6.60
C CYS A 145 -14.96 11.79 6.60
N TRP A 146 -15.00 10.50 6.28
CA TRP A 146 -13.80 9.72 6.01
C TRP A 146 -13.36 9.93 4.57
N VAL A 147 -12.09 10.25 4.35
CA VAL A 147 -11.53 10.45 3.00
C VAL A 147 -10.35 9.54 2.72
N TRP A 148 -10.07 9.34 1.43
CA TRP A 148 -8.84 8.75 0.92
C TRP A 148 -8.30 9.63 -0.21
N THR A 149 -7.11 10.20 -0.02
CA THR A 149 -6.45 11.11 -0.95
C THR A 149 -5.04 10.60 -1.25
N ARG A 150 -4.47 10.97 -2.41
CA ARG A 150 -3.11 10.56 -2.76
C ARG A 150 -2.11 11.41 -1.98
N LEU A 151 -1.17 10.74 -1.30
CA LEU A 151 -0.06 11.42 -0.64
C LEU A 151 0.99 11.83 -1.67
N LEU A 152 1.40 13.09 -1.63
CA LEU A 152 2.50 13.63 -2.44
C LEU A 152 3.77 13.88 -1.63
N TYR A 153 3.63 14.29 -0.37
CA TYR A 153 4.75 14.48 0.54
C TYR A 153 4.30 14.35 2.00
N LEU A 154 5.14 13.77 2.85
CA LEU A 154 4.90 13.61 4.28
C LEU A 154 5.93 14.42 5.08
N ASN A 155 5.49 15.53 5.66
CA ASN A 155 6.27 16.35 6.56
C ASN A 155 6.10 15.83 8.00
N ARG A 156 7.02 14.98 8.44
CA ARG A 156 6.96 14.36 9.78
C ARG A 156 7.15 15.38 10.89
N ASP A 157 8.06 16.33 10.70
CA ASP A 157 8.46 17.29 11.73
C ASP A 157 7.32 18.27 12.07
N LYS A 158 6.57 18.69 11.05
CA LYS A 158 5.41 19.59 11.21
C LYS A 158 4.09 18.84 11.40
N ALA A 159 4.09 17.50 11.41
CA ALA A 159 2.90 16.67 11.41
C ALA A 159 1.90 17.09 10.31
N MET A 160 2.39 17.21 9.07
CA MET A 160 1.58 17.61 7.92
C MET A 160 1.82 16.71 6.71
N ALA A 161 0.86 16.68 5.80
CA ALA A 161 0.98 16.01 4.52
C ALA A 161 0.52 16.93 3.39
N ARG A 162 1.26 16.90 2.28
CA ARG A 162 0.78 17.42 1.00
C ARG A 162 0.09 16.29 0.26
N THR A 163 -1.13 16.53 -0.18
CA THR A 163 -1.93 15.59 -0.96
C THR A 163 -2.27 16.18 -2.34
N ASP A 164 -2.98 15.42 -3.17
CA ASP A 164 -3.54 15.92 -4.43
C ASP A 164 -4.72 16.89 -4.26
N GLU A 165 -5.22 17.04 -3.04
CA GLU A 165 -6.31 17.95 -2.67
C GLU A 165 -5.83 19.18 -1.87
N GLY A 166 -4.59 19.17 -1.38
CA GLY A 166 -4.01 20.30 -0.64
C GLY A 166 -3.15 19.87 0.55
N TRP A 167 -2.87 20.82 1.45
CA TRP A 167 -2.20 20.53 2.71
C TRP A 167 -3.18 20.10 3.79
N VAL A 168 -2.80 19.11 4.58
CA VAL A 168 -3.57 18.62 5.73
C VAL A 168 -2.70 18.47 6.96
N LYS A 169 -3.27 18.77 8.13
CA LYS A 169 -2.65 18.53 9.44
C LYS A 169 -2.93 17.09 9.87
N LEU A 170 -1.93 16.43 10.42
CA LEU A 170 -2.01 15.04 10.86
C LEU A 170 -2.18 15.02 12.38
N GLY A 171 -3.34 14.59 12.85
CA GLY A 171 -3.58 14.38 14.28
C GLY A 171 -3.10 12.99 14.72
N ARG A 172 -3.94 12.28 15.48
CA ARG A 172 -3.61 10.93 15.96
C ARG A 172 -3.54 9.93 14.80
N ARG A 173 -2.46 9.17 14.69
CA ARG A 173 -2.38 8.04 13.75
C ARG A 173 -3.23 6.87 14.27
N MET A 174 -3.96 6.19 13.40
CA MET A 174 -4.56 4.90 13.73
C MET A 174 -3.44 3.89 14.03
N SER A 175 -3.45 3.34 15.24
CA SER A 175 -2.69 2.14 15.58
C SER A 175 -3.37 0.95 14.91
N ALA A 176 -2.61 0.19 14.12
CA ALA A 176 -3.07 -1.06 13.50
C ALA A 176 -2.98 -2.24 14.48
#